data_AF-A0A1S9LZP6-F1
#
_entry.id   AF-A0A1S9LZP6-F1
#
_cell.length_a   1.000
_cell.length_b   1.000
_cell.length_c   1.000
_cell.angle_alpha   90.00
_cell.angle_beta   90.00
_cell.angle_gamma   90.00
#
_symmetry.space_group_name_H-M   'P 1'
#
loop_
_entity.id
_entity.type
_entity.pdbx_description
1 polymer ?
#
loop_
_entity_poly.entity_id
_entity_poly.type
_entity_poly.pdbx_seq_one_letter_code
_entity_poly.pdbx_strand_id
1 'polypeptide(L)'
;MYVKNILTLGENQIGAKTLPSKFYRVVFSNEVFSELLLNFQNVFSALYVYRNLSKYKHSQGTLVANPKVTIIDDPWAPKMPKFRVV
;
A
#
# COMPACT_ATOMS: atom_id res chain seq x y z
N MET A 1 -27.25 2.96 2.35
CA MET A 1 -26.06 3.77 2.01
C MET A 1 -25.13 3.10 1.00
N TYR A 2 -24.89 1.78 1.08
CA TYR A 2 -23.97 1.05 0.18
C TYR A 2 -24.23 1.24 -1.33
N VAL A 3 -25.47 1.03 -1.79
CA VAL A 3 -25.85 1.15 -3.21
C VAL A 3 -25.56 2.54 -3.77
N LYS A 4 -25.83 3.60 -3.00
CA LYS A 4 -25.58 4.98 -3.43
C LYS A 4 -24.09 5.22 -3.72
N ASN A 5 -23.19 4.71 -2.87
CA ASN A 5 -21.75 4.88 -3.04
C ASN A 5 -21.24 4.18 -4.31
N ILE A 6 -21.75 2.97 -4.59
CA ILE A 6 -21.37 2.24 -5.80
C ILE A 6 -21.84 2.97 -7.07
N LEU A 7 -23.04 3.53 -7.06
CA LEU A 7 -23.55 4.32 -8.18
C LEU A 7 -22.70 5.57 -8.41
N THR A 8 -22.38 6.34 -7.37
CA THR A 8 -21.51 7.53 -7.49
C THR A 8 -20.11 7.18 -7.98
N LEU A 9 -19.53 6.05 -7.56
CA LEU A 9 -18.24 5.59 -8.08
C LEU A 9 -18.30 5.31 -9.58
N GLY A 10 -19.37 4.67 -10.06
CA GLY A 10 -19.58 4.42 -11.48
C GLY A 10 -19.77 5.70 -12.29
N GLU A 11 -20.60 6.62 -11.80
CA GLU A 11 -20.84 7.92 -12.43
C GLU A 11 -19.55 8.73 -12.59
N ASN A 12 -18.69 8.74 -11.56
CA ASN A 12 -17.43 9.47 -11.58
C ASN A 12 -16.39 8.95 -12.59
N GLN A 13 -16.53 7.70 -13.06
CA GLN A 13 -15.61 7.12 -14.04
C GLN A 13 -15.98 7.47 -15.49
N ILE A 14 -17.21 7.94 -15.72
CA ILE A 14 -17.69 8.26 -17.07
C ILE A 14 -16.93 9.47 -17.63
N GLY A 15 -16.40 9.33 -18.84
CA GLY A 15 -15.65 10.40 -19.51
C GLY A 15 -14.19 10.55 -19.04
N ALA A 16 -13.66 9.57 -18.30
CA ALA A 16 -12.24 9.54 -17.95
C ALA A 16 -11.36 9.65 -19.20
N LYS A 17 -10.30 10.46 -19.10
CA LYS A 17 -9.33 10.70 -20.18
C LYS A 17 -7.96 10.17 -19.78
N THR A 18 -7.26 9.61 -20.76
CA THR A 18 -5.86 9.22 -20.60
C THR A 18 -4.99 10.46 -20.43
N LEU A 19 -4.04 10.39 -19.51
CA LEU A 19 -3.03 11.42 -19.31
C LEU A 19 -1.76 11.09 -20.10
N PRO A 20 -1.03 12.08 -20.62
CA PRO A 20 0.25 11.85 -21.27
C PRO A 20 1.29 11.30 -20.27
N SER A 21 2.21 10.48 -20.76
CA SER A 21 3.29 9.91 -19.94
C SER A 21 4.24 10.99 -19.43
N LYS A 22 4.23 11.24 -18.12
CA LYS A 22 5.18 12.09 -17.39
C LYS A 22 5.14 11.73 -15.90
N PHE A 23 6.00 12.35 -15.10
CA PHE A 23 5.97 12.21 -13.66
C PHE A 23 4.83 13.03 -13.04
N TYR A 24 4.06 12.40 -12.16
CA TYR A 24 2.96 13.03 -11.42
C TYR A 24 3.10 12.75 -9.93
N ARG A 25 2.58 13.68 -9.13
CA ARG A 25 2.29 13.39 -7.71
C ARG A 25 1.07 12.48 -7.67
N VAL A 26 1.24 11.31 -7.07
CA VAL A 26 0.19 10.30 -6.96
C VAL A 26 -0.36 10.32 -5.54
N VAL A 27 -1.68 10.27 -5.41
CA VAL A 27 -2.38 10.09 -4.14
C VAL A 27 -3.12 8.77 -4.22
N PHE A 28 -2.79 7.84 -3.32
CA PHE A 28 -3.47 6.55 -3.23
C PHE A 28 -4.63 6.64 -2.26
N SER A 29 -5.75 5.97 -2.59
CA SER A 29 -6.76 5.68 -1.57
C SER A 29 -6.20 4.65 -0.57
N ASN A 30 -6.77 4.60 0.62
CA ASN A 30 -6.35 3.64 1.64
C ASN A 30 -6.47 2.19 1.15
N GLU A 31 -7.51 1.88 0.37
CA GLU A 31 -7.76 0.55 -0.19
C GLU A 31 -6.66 0.16 -1.19
N VAL A 32 -6.37 1.03 -2.16
CA VAL A 32 -5.34 0.77 -3.18
C VAL A 32 -3.96 0.66 -2.56
N PHE A 33 -3.63 1.51 -1.58
CA PHE A 33 -2.34 1.41 -0.89
C PHE A 33 -2.23 0.15 -0.03
N SER A 34 -3.33 -0.27 0.62
CA SER A 34 -3.36 -1.51 1.41
C SER A 34 -3.16 -2.74 0.51
N GLU A 35 -3.81 -2.77 -0.65
CA GLU A 35 -3.63 -3.83 -1.64
C GLU A 35 -2.19 -3.86 -2.18
N LEU A 36 -1.62 -2.69 -2.50
CA LEU A 36 -0.23 -2.57 -2.90
C LEU A 36 0.70 -3.16 -1.83
N LEU A 37 0.54 -2.76 -0.57
CA LEU A 37 1.37 -3.26 0.53
C LEU A 37 1.21 -4.78 0.72
N LEU A 38 -0.01 -5.29 0.62
CA LEU A 38 -0.31 -6.72 0.74
C LEU A 38 0.37 -7.55 -0.35
N ASN A 39 0.41 -7.05 -1.58
CA ASN A 39 1.10 -7.70 -2.70
C ASN A 39 2.63 -7.74 -2.49
N PHE A 40 3.19 -6.74 -1.81
CA PHE A 40 4.63 -6.65 -1.55
C PHE A 40 5.06 -7.20 -0.18
N GLN A 41 4.16 -7.64 0.69
CA GLN A 41 4.49 -8.00 2.09
C GLN A 41 5.65 -9.00 2.24
N ASN A 42 5.83 -9.90 1.27
CA ASN A 42 6.87 -10.94 1.30
C ASN A 42 8.29 -10.37 1.32
N VAL A 43 8.51 -9.14 0.85
CA VAL A 43 9.82 -8.49 0.91
C VAL A 43 10.32 -8.31 2.36
N PHE A 44 9.41 -8.26 3.33
CA PHE A 44 9.73 -8.14 4.76
C PHE A 44 9.97 -9.51 5.42
N SER A 45 9.78 -10.62 4.70
CA SER A 45 10.00 -11.97 5.24
C SER A 45 11.50 -12.31 5.33
N ALA A 46 11.92 -12.84 6.47
CA ALA A 46 13.28 -13.36 6.68
C ALA A 46 13.63 -14.47 5.66
N LEU A 47 12.65 -15.29 5.25
CA LEU A 47 12.86 -16.34 4.26
C LEU A 47 13.22 -15.77 2.88
N TYR A 48 12.58 -14.66 2.50
CA TYR A 48 12.88 -13.97 1.24
C TYR A 48 14.25 -13.30 1.28
N VAL A 49 14.64 -12.74 2.43
CA VAL A 49 16.00 -12.20 2.63
C VAL A 49 17.05 -13.32 2.52
N TYR A 50 16.82 -14.46 3.19
CA TYR A 50 17.73 -15.61 3.14
C TYR A 50 17.91 -16.15 1.72
N ARG A 51 16.82 -16.25 0.95
CA ARG A 51 16.83 -16.70 -0.44
C ARG A 51 17.29 -15.65 -1.45
N ASN A 52 17.75 -14.47 -0.98
CA ASN A 52 18.17 -13.36 -1.84
C ASN A 52 17.06 -12.85 -2.79
N LEU A 53 15.79 -12.95 -2.36
CA LEU A 53 14.59 -12.48 -3.07
C LEU A 53 14.08 -11.14 -2.52
N SER A 54 14.69 -10.62 -1.46
CA SER A 54 14.37 -9.31 -0.87
C SER A 54 15.56 -8.37 -0.98
N LYS A 55 15.28 -7.09 -1.25
CA LYS A 55 16.28 -6.01 -1.27
C LYS A 55 16.68 -5.53 0.13
N TYR A 56 16.01 -5.99 1.17
CA TYR A 56 16.24 -5.54 2.55
C TYR A 56 17.36 -6.28 3.28
N LYS A 57 18.21 -7.02 2.56
CA LYS A 57 19.40 -7.66 3.15
C LYS A 57 20.32 -6.59 3.76
N HIS A 58 20.74 -6.79 5.01
CA HIS A 58 21.61 -5.86 5.76
C HIS A 58 21.01 -4.46 6.02
N SER A 59 19.69 -4.29 5.88
CA SER A 59 19.03 -2.98 6.09
C SER A 59 18.40 -2.79 7.48
N GLN A 60 18.66 -3.71 8.42
CA GLN A 60 18.16 -3.56 9.78
C GLN A 60 18.80 -2.34 10.46
N GLY A 61 17.96 -1.52 11.10
CA GLY A 61 18.41 -0.31 11.79
C GLY A 61 18.68 0.90 10.89
N THR A 62 18.49 0.79 9.57
CA THR A 62 18.67 1.91 8.64
C THR A 62 17.33 2.49 8.18
N LEU A 63 17.33 3.77 7.84
CA LEU A 63 16.17 4.43 7.26
C LEU A 63 16.03 4.02 5.79
N VAL A 64 15.03 3.19 5.48
CA VAL A 64 14.77 2.66 4.13
C VAL A 64 13.57 3.32 3.42
N ALA A 65 12.81 4.15 4.13
CA ALA A 65 11.61 4.82 3.64
C ALA A 65 11.50 6.25 4.20
N ASN A 66 10.46 6.99 3.79
CA ASN A 66 10.20 8.31 4.32
C ASN A 66 9.91 8.24 5.84
N PRO A 67 10.44 9.15 6.68
CA PRO A 67 10.20 9.15 8.13
C PRO A 67 8.72 9.29 8.54
N LYS A 68 7.85 9.75 7.63
CA LYS A 68 6.39 9.84 7.85
C LYS A 68 5.66 8.53 7.58
N VAL A 69 6.37 7.45 7.26
CA VAL A 69 5.78 6.14 6.96
C VAL A 69 6.15 5.18 8.08
N THR A 70 5.15 4.76 8.84
CA THR A 70 5.28 3.72 9.86
C THR A 70 4.44 2.52 9.48
N ILE A 71 5.02 1.31 9.51
CA ILE A 71 4.32 0.05 9.27
C ILE A 71 4.44 -0.80 10.53
N ILE A 72 3.31 -1.21 11.09
CA ILE A 72 3.22 -2.03 12.30
C ILE A 72 2.39 -3.28 11.96
N ASP A 73 2.91 -4.45 12.32
CA ASP A 73 2.15 -5.72 12.32
C ASP A 73 1.50 -5.88 13.70
N ASP A 74 0.18 -5.66 13.77
CA ASP A 74 -0.61 -5.71 15.01
C ASP A 74 -1.66 -6.83 14.97
N PRO A 75 -1.41 -7.96 15.65
CA PRO A 75 -2.35 -9.08 15.72
C PRO A 75 -3.66 -8.78 16.48
N TRP A 76 -3.68 -7.76 17.34
CA TRP A 76 -4.82 -7.41 18.20
C TRP A 76 -5.63 -6.22 17.68
N ALA A 77 -5.35 -5.74 16.47
CA ALA A 77 -6.05 -4.62 15.88
C ALA A 77 -7.58 -4.88 15.78
N PRO A 78 -8.43 -3.98 16.31
CA PRO A 78 -9.88 -4.21 16.45
C PRO A 78 -10.68 -4.19 15.12
N LYS A 79 -10.09 -3.71 14.01
CA LYS A 79 -10.65 -3.77 12.66
C LYS A 79 -9.54 -4.06 11.64
N MET A 80 -9.81 -4.95 10.69
CA MET A 80 -8.91 -5.20 9.54
C MET A 80 -8.78 -3.94 8.65
N PRO A 81 -7.59 -3.67 8.07
CA PRO A 81 -6.50 -4.62 7.80
C PRO A 81 -5.37 -4.59 8.82
N LYS A 82 -4.60 -5.69 8.90
CA LYS A 82 -3.48 -5.95 9.82
C LYS A 82 -2.29 -4.98 9.69
N PHE A 83 -2.37 -4.00 8.79
CA PHE A 83 -1.36 -3.00 8.53
C PHE A 83 -1.94 -1.61 8.80
N ARG A 84 -1.41 -0.92 9.81
CA ARG A 84 -1.71 0.49 10.06
C ARG A 84 -0.56 1.35 9.55
N VAL A 85 -0.86 2.22 8.59
CA VAL A 85 0.05 3.29 8.17
C VAL A 85 -0.26 4.50 9.06
N VAL A 86 0.70 4.87 9.92
CA VAL A 86 0.64 6.06 10.79
C VAL A 86 1.72 7.05 10.41
#